data_AF-A0A4U1EY91-F1
#
_entry.id   AF-A0A4U1EY91-F1
#
_cell.length_a   1.000
_cell.length_b   1.000
_cell.length_c   1.000
_cell.angle_alpha   90.00
_cell.angle_beta   90.00
_cell.angle_gamma   90.00
#
_symmetry.space_group_name_H-M   'P 1'
#
loop_
_entity.id
_entity.type
_entity.pdbx_description
1 polymer ?
#
loop_
_entity_poly.entity_id
_entity_poly.type
_entity_poly.pdbx_seq_one_letter_code
_entity_poly.pdbx_strand_id
1 'polypeptide(L)'
;DMQVTGVEDDSRALNITIHKPASSPHSKPFPILQATFVFSDHIRCIIAKQRLAKGRIQARRMKMQRIAGKRQLSVWDDGSPSRTRTFSSHLPFRFYDQCRRGSSDPTVQRSVFASVDKVP
;
A
#
# COMPACT_ATOMS: atom_id res chain seq x y z
N ASP A 1 26.00 6.79 -3.57
CA ASP A 1 24.80 7.65 -3.57
C ASP A 1 24.02 7.43 -4.87
N MET A 2 22.70 7.61 -4.90
CA MET A 2 21.85 7.27 -6.06
C MET A 2 20.93 8.43 -6.44
N GLN A 3 21.07 8.91 -7.67
CA GLN A 3 20.26 9.98 -8.25
C GLN A 3 19.25 9.39 -9.23
N VAL A 4 18.01 9.88 -9.17
CA VAL A 4 16.92 9.48 -10.08
C VAL A 4 16.31 10.75 -10.66
N THR A 5 16.26 10.83 -11.98
CA THR A 5 15.63 11.93 -12.72
C THR A 5 14.62 11.39 -13.72
N GLY A 6 13.54 12.15 -13.94
CA GLY A 6 12.60 11.89 -15.01
C GLY A 6 13.23 12.21 -16.37
N VAL A 7 12.83 11.48 -17.40
CA VAL A 7 13.16 11.83 -18.78
C VAL A 7 12.09 12.80 -19.29
N GLU A 8 12.51 13.94 -19.83
CA GLU A 8 11.61 14.90 -20.46
C GLU A 8 10.86 14.23 -21.61
N ASP A 9 9.57 14.52 -21.74
CA ASP A 9 8.68 13.99 -22.77
C ASP A 9 8.46 12.45 -22.80
N ASP A 10 9.15 11.66 -21.96
CA ASP A 10 8.86 10.22 -21.79
C ASP A 10 8.59 9.84 -20.32
N SER A 11 7.32 9.90 -19.95
CA SER A 11 6.82 9.45 -18.64
C SER A 11 7.08 7.97 -18.31
N ARG A 12 7.52 7.14 -19.26
CA ARG A 12 7.89 5.74 -19.04
C ARG A 12 9.32 5.58 -18.56
N ALA A 13 10.16 6.58 -18.77
CA ALA A 13 11.59 6.45 -18.61
C ALA A 13 12.09 7.20 -17.38
N LEU A 14 13.00 6.56 -16.64
CA LEU A 14 13.77 7.18 -15.57
C LEU A 14 15.25 7.04 -15.83
N ASN A 15 15.99 8.13 -15.68
CA ASN A 15 17.44 8.12 -15.66
C ASN A 15 17.92 7.88 -14.23
N ILE A 16 18.73 6.85 -14.04
CA ILE A 16 19.29 6.51 -12.73
C ILE A 16 20.81 6.57 -12.84
N THR A 17 21.41 7.36 -11.95
CA THR A 17 22.86 7.49 -11.82
C THR A 17 23.30 7.03 -10.43
N ILE A 18 24.12 5.99 -10.39
CA ILE A 18 24.74 5.48 -9.17
C ILE A 18 26.12 6.10 -9.07
N HIS A 19 26.41 6.75 -7.95
CA HIS A 19 27.72 7.30 -7.63
C HIS A 19 28.46 6.39 -6.65
N LYS A 20 29.77 6.28 -6.85
CA LYS A 20 30.68 5.68 -5.86
C LYS A 20 30.49 6.38 -4.51
N PRO A 21 30.42 5.63 -3.40
CA PRO A 21 30.42 6.24 -2.07
C PRO A 21 31.63 7.15 -1.93
N ALA A 22 31.41 8.41 -1.60
CA ALA A 22 32.49 9.37 -1.41
C ALA A 22 33.33 8.93 -0.21
N SER A 23 34.65 8.77 -0.41
CA SER A 23 35.59 8.40 0.67
C SER A 23 35.89 9.56 1.60
N SER A 24 35.63 10.81 1.16
CA SER A 24 35.73 12.01 1.97
C SER A 24 34.55 12.96 1.73
N PRO A 25 34.07 13.67 2.75
CA PRO A 25 32.88 14.52 2.68
C PRO A 25 33.01 15.75 1.76
N HIS A 26 34.23 16.09 1.32
CA HIS A 26 34.48 17.21 0.40
C HIS A 26 34.69 16.75 -1.06
N SER A 27 34.71 15.45 -1.32
CA SER A 27 34.90 14.93 -2.67
C SER A 27 33.58 14.88 -3.44
N LYS A 28 33.59 15.37 -4.69
CA LYS A 28 32.43 15.25 -5.58
C LYS A 28 32.16 13.78 -5.87
N PRO A 29 30.92 13.28 -5.69
CA PRO A 29 30.57 11.89 -5.98
C PRO A 29 30.87 11.55 -7.45
N PHE A 30 31.57 10.45 -7.69
CA PHE A 30 31.92 10.00 -9.05
C PHE A 30 30.89 8.99 -9.56
N PRO A 31 30.24 9.20 -10.72
CA PRO A 31 29.25 8.27 -11.25
C PRO A 31 29.92 6.98 -11.71
N ILE A 32 29.38 5.84 -11.28
CA ILE A 32 29.87 4.49 -11.63
C ILE A 32 28.92 3.72 -12.53
N LEU A 33 27.63 4.08 -12.55
CA LEU A 33 26.65 3.53 -13.46
C LEU A 33 25.64 4.63 -13.78
N GLN A 34 25.33 4.78 -15.06
CA GLN A 34 24.23 5.61 -15.51
C GLN A 34 23.44 4.82 -16.55
N ALA A 35 22.13 4.74 -16.36
CA ALA A 35 21.26 4.02 -17.27
C ALA A 35 19.86 4.64 -17.30
N THR A 36 19.20 4.48 -18.44
CA THR A 36 17.79 4.82 -18.62
C THR A 36 16.96 3.55 -18.52
N PHE A 37 16.01 3.53 -17.59
CA PHE A 37 15.08 2.44 -17.40
C PHE A 37 13.73 2.81 -18.00
N VAL A 38 13.31 2.08 -19.03
CA VAL A 38 11.98 2.26 -19.65
C VAL A 38 11.02 1.22 -19.07
N PHE A 39 9.97 1.68 -18.40
CA PHE A 39 8.99 0.82 -17.75
C PHE A 39 7.79 0.54 -18.66
N SER A 40 7.41 -0.74 -18.72
CA SER A 40 6.19 -1.16 -19.39
C SER A 40 4.93 -0.78 -18.60
N ASP A 41 3.78 -0.85 -19.26
CA ASP A 41 2.49 -0.53 -18.65
C ASP A 41 2.17 -1.36 -17.42
N HIS A 42 2.61 -2.62 -17.36
CA HIS A 42 2.36 -3.47 -16.20
C HIS A 42 2.93 -2.85 -14.91
N ILE A 43 4.17 -2.34 -14.96
CA ILE A 43 4.81 -1.69 -13.81
C ILE A 43 4.17 -0.32 -13.54
N ARG A 44 3.87 0.47 -14.58
CA ARG A 44 3.18 1.76 -14.43
C ARG A 44 1.82 1.61 -13.73
N CYS A 45 1.05 0.62 -14.13
CA CYS A 45 -0.24 0.27 -13.54
C CYS A 45 -0.12 -0.16 -12.08
N ILE A 46 0.90 -0.93 -11.71
CA ILE A 46 1.14 -1.32 -10.32
C ILE A 46 1.37 -0.09 -9.44
N ILE A 47 2.24 0.84 -9.86
CA ILE A 47 2.55 2.06 -9.10
C ILE A 47 1.31 2.96 -9.01
N ALA A 48 0.57 3.13 -10.11
CA ALA A 48 -0.69 3.86 -10.11
C ALA A 48 -1.69 3.25 -9.10
N LYS A 49 -1.83 1.93 -9.09
CA LYS A 49 -2.69 1.20 -8.14
C LYS A 49 -2.26 1.44 -6.68
N GLN A 50 -0.96 1.39 -6.39
CA GLN A 50 -0.43 1.66 -5.04
C GLN A 50 -0.72 3.10 -4.60
N ARG A 51 -0.49 4.09 -5.48
CA ARG A 51 -0.78 5.51 -5.21
C ARG A 51 -2.27 5.75 -4.94
N LEU A 52 -3.15 5.17 -5.76
CA LEU A 52 -4.59 5.28 -5.59
C LEU A 52 -5.07 4.62 -4.29
N ALA A 53 -4.54 3.43 -3.95
CA ALA A 53 -4.87 2.77 -2.70
C ALA A 53 -4.44 3.61 -1.48
N LYS A 54 -3.20 4.10 -1.48
CA LYS A 54 -2.67 4.98 -0.43
C LYS A 54 -3.51 6.26 -0.29
N GLY A 55 -3.80 6.93 -1.40
CA GLY A 55 -4.62 8.15 -1.43
C GLY A 55 -6.05 7.91 -0.94
N ARG A 56 -6.68 6.81 -1.35
CA ARG A 56 -8.02 6.42 -0.89
C ARG A 56 -8.06 6.17 0.62
N ILE A 57 -7.06 5.44 1.15
CA ILE A 57 -6.95 5.21 2.59
C ILE A 57 -6.77 6.53 3.33
N GLN A 58 -5.91 7.43 2.84
CA GLN A 58 -5.68 8.73 3.46
C GLN A 58 -6.94 9.60 3.46
N ALA A 59 -7.65 9.71 2.33
CA ALA A 59 -8.89 10.48 2.25
C ALA A 59 -9.99 9.91 3.16
N ARG A 60 -10.12 8.57 3.21
CA ARG A 60 -11.03 7.88 4.13
C ARG A 60 -10.68 8.20 5.57
N ARG A 61 -9.40 8.12 5.95
CA ARG A 61 -8.93 8.46 7.31
C ARG A 61 -9.26 9.90 7.66
N MET A 62 -8.97 10.86 6.77
CA MET A 62 -9.31 12.28 6.98
C MET A 62 -10.82 12.49 7.17
N LYS A 63 -11.65 11.85 6.35
CA LYS A 63 -13.12 11.91 6.50
C LYS A 63 -13.57 11.33 7.84
N MET A 64 -13.05 10.16 8.22
CA MET A 64 -13.38 9.50 9.48
C MET A 64 -12.95 10.32 10.70
N GLN A 65 -11.74 10.91 10.67
CA GLN A 65 -11.25 11.80 11.72
C GLN A 65 -12.14 13.03 11.89
N ARG A 66 -12.57 13.66 10.78
CA ARG A 66 -13.52 14.79 10.85
C ARG A 66 -14.87 14.40 11.46
N ILE A 67 -15.40 13.22 11.11
CA ILE A 67 -16.67 12.71 11.68
C ILE A 67 -16.52 12.46 13.18
N ALA A 68 -15.45 11.81 13.59
CA ALA A 68 -15.21 11.48 14.99
C ALA A 68 -14.92 12.72 15.84
N GLY A 69 -14.19 13.70 15.32
CA GLY A 69 -13.99 15.00 15.98
C GLY A 69 -15.30 15.74 16.22
N LYS A 70 -16.23 15.74 15.25
CA LYS A 70 -17.58 16.28 15.43
C LYS A 70 -18.39 15.52 16.49
N ARG A 71 -18.12 14.22 16.64
CA ARG A 71 -18.77 13.34 17.63
C ARG A 71 -18.00 13.26 18.96
N GLN A 72 -16.93 14.05 19.15
CA GLN A 72 -16.06 14.01 20.34
C GLN A 72 -15.55 12.58 20.68
N LEU A 73 -15.43 11.73 19.67
CA LEU A 73 -14.85 10.40 19.81
C LEU A 73 -13.35 10.54 19.55
N SER A 74 -12.52 10.19 20.53
CA SER A 74 -11.07 10.12 20.35
C SER A 74 -10.76 9.05 19.29
N VAL A 75 -10.35 9.49 18.11
CA VAL A 75 -9.79 8.57 17.11
C VAL A 75 -8.36 8.32 17.52
N TRP A 76 -8.08 7.10 17.96
CA TRP A 76 -6.72 6.61 18.11
C TRP A 76 -5.98 6.88 16.81
N ASP A 77 -4.97 7.74 16.89
CA ASP A 77 -4.04 7.96 15.79
C ASP A 77 -3.25 6.65 15.68
N ASP A 78 -3.68 5.77 14.78
CA ASP A 78 -2.84 4.68 14.29
C ASP A 78 -1.75 5.31 13.42
N GLY A 79 -0.89 6.06 14.10
CA GLY A 79 0.44 6.36 13.63
C GLY A 79 1.08 5.03 13.27
N SER A 80 1.64 4.97 12.07
CA SER A 80 2.77 4.14 11.66
C SER A 80 3.05 2.89 12.51
N PRO A 81 3.13 1.68 11.92
CA PRO A 81 3.34 0.46 12.69
C PRO A 81 4.58 0.58 13.57
N SER A 82 4.36 0.77 14.87
CA SER A 82 5.29 0.37 15.89
C SER A 82 5.38 -1.15 15.76
N ARG A 83 6.42 -1.59 15.05
CA ARG A 83 6.89 -2.98 14.98
C ARG A 83 7.11 -3.50 16.41
N THR A 84 6.07 -3.99 17.07
CA THR A 84 6.24 -5.06 18.05
C THR A 84 6.52 -6.31 17.24
N ARG A 85 7.83 -6.59 17.12
CA ARG A 85 8.40 -7.83 16.61
C ARG A 85 7.79 -9.00 17.38
N THR A 86 6.77 -9.65 16.82
CA THR A 86 6.70 -11.11 16.90
C THR A 86 7.22 -11.62 15.56
N PHE A 87 8.39 -12.23 15.61
CA PHE A 87 9.00 -12.87 14.46
C PHE A 87 8.10 -14.01 13.99
N SER A 88 7.38 -13.79 12.90
CA SER A 88 6.98 -14.87 12.00
C SER A 88 7.13 -14.36 10.58
N SER A 89 8.29 -14.68 10.00
CA SER A 89 8.55 -14.83 8.56
C SER A 89 7.95 -13.80 7.59
N HIS A 90 8.76 -12.76 7.32
CA HIS A 90 9.06 -12.19 6.01
C HIS A 90 8.22 -12.73 4.82
N LEU A 91 7.39 -11.87 4.21
CA LEU A 91 7.28 -11.71 2.75
C LEU A 91 6.71 -10.30 2.43
N PRO A 92 7.32 -9.53 1.49
CA PRO A 92 7.03 -8.11 1.27
C PRO A 92 5.80 -7.83 0.38
N PHE A 93 5.04 -8.84 -0.04
CA PHE A 93 3.91 -8.69 -0.96
C PHE A 93 2.63 -9.35 -0.42
N ARG A 94 2.05 -8.79 0.65
CA ARG A 94 0.72 -9.17 1.15
C ARG A 94 -0.22 -7.96 1.22
N PHE A 95 -0.29 -7.18 0.14
CA PHE A 95 -1.34 -6.16 0.00
C PHE A 95 -2.59 -6.68 -0.73
N TYR A 96 -2.63 -7.96 -1.15
CA TYR A 96 -3.67 -8.46 -2.06
C TYR A 96 -4.60 -9.56 -1.53
N ASP A 97 -4.56 -9.97 -0.27
CA ASP A 97 -5.40 -11.10 0.16
C ASP A 97 -6.01 -10.93 1.55
N GLN A 98 -6.94 -9.97 1.68
CA GLN A 98 -7.83 -9.89 2.84
C GLN A 98 -9.32 -9.71 2.50
N CYS A 99 -9.70 -9.78 1.23
CA CYS A 99 -11.11 -9.78 0.82
C CYS A 99 -11.72 -11.19 0.72
N ARG A 100 -10.99 -12.25 1.10
CA ARG A 100 -11.43 -13.65 0.88
C ARG A 100 -11.36 -14.58 2.11
N ARG A 101 -11.49 -14.07 3.33
CA ARG A 101 -11.81 -14.92 4.49
C ARG A 101 -13.24 -14.67 4.95
N GLY A 102 -14.16 -15.40 4.32
CA GLY A 102 -15.37 -15.84 5.00
C GLY A 102 -14.92 -16.67 6.20
N SER A 103 -15.22 -16.18 7.40
CA SER A 103 -15.15 -16.99 8.61
C SER A 103 -16.53 -17.61 8.77
N SER A 104 -16.70 -18.80 8.19
CA SER A 104 -17.76 -19.73 8.57
C SER A 104 -17.59 -20.08 10.04
N ASP A 105 -18.53 -19.67 10.88
CA ASP A 105 -18.68 -20.18 12.24
C ASP A 105 -19.41 -21.54 12.17
N PRO A 106 -18.79 -22.66 12.58
CA PRO A 106 -19.43 -23.98 12.55
C PRO A 106 -20.36 -24.25 13.75
N THR A 107 -20.72 -23.26 14.58
CA THR A 107 -21.46 -23.51 15.83
C THR A 107 -22.94 -23.10 15.86
N VAL A 108 -23.53 -22.62 14.76
CA VAL A 108 -24.97 -22.32 14.73
C VAL A 108 -25.76 -23.41 13.99
N GLN A 109 -25.93 -24.56 14.64
CA GLN A 109 -27.02 -25.49 14.35
C GLN A 109 -28.21 -25.20 15.28
N ARG A 110 -29.23 -24.49 14.77
CA ARG A 110 -30.69 -24.58 15.10
C ARG A 110 -31.35 -23.42 14.36
N SER A 111 -32.32 -23.60 13.49
CA SER A 111 -33.60 -24.25 13.74
C SER A 111 -34.32 -24.54 12.42
N VAL A 112 -34.85 -25.76 12.33
CA VAL A 112 -35.82 -26.25 11.34
C VAL A 112 -37.21 -25.69 11.64
N PHE A 113 -38.19 -25.94 10.76
CA PHE A 113 -39.62 -25.54 10.73
C PHE A 113 -39.89 -24.24 9.92
N ALA A 114 -40.82 -24.18 8.96
CA ALA A 114 -41.65 -25.17 8.29
C ALA A 114 -42.22 -24.53 7.01
N SER A 115 -42.52 -25.37 6.03
CA SER A 115 -43.34 -25.07 4.84
C SER A 115 -44.76 -24.63 5.23
N VAL A 116 -45.31 -23.60 4.56
CA VAL A 116 -46.75 -23.55 4.23
C VAL A 116 -46.99 -22.76 2.93
N ASP A 117 -47.55 -23.46 1.95
CA ASP A 117 -48.28 -23.00 0.77
C ASP A 117 -49.46 -22.05 1.09
N LYS A 118 -49.65 -20.94 0.35
CA LYS A 118 -50.89 -20.65 -0.39
C LYS A 118 -50.95 -19.28 -1.09
N VAL A 119 -51.56 -19.35 -2.27
CA VAL A 119 -52.03 -18.31 -3.23
C VAL A 119 -53.27 -17.57 -2.68
N PRO A 120 -53.53 -16.32 -3.13
CA PRO A 120 -54.65 -16.04 -4.05
C PRO A 120 -54.22 -15.45 -5.39
#